data_AF-A0A3D4W1V4-F1
#
_entry.id   AF-A0A3D4W1V4-F1
#
_cell.length_a   1.000
_cell.length_b   1.000
_cell.length_c   1.000
_cell.angle_alpha   90.00
_cell.angle_beta   90.00
_cell.angle_gamma   90.00
#
_symmetry.space_group_name_H-M   'P 1'
#
loop_
_entity.id
_entity.type
_entity.pdbx_description
1 polymer ?
#
loop_
_entity_poly.entity_id
_entity_poly.type
_entity_poly.pdbx_seq_one_letter_code
_entity_poly.pdbx_strand_id
1 'polypeptide(L)' 'MDTKRLYVDFHVLQTVPPSCVNRDDTGSPKTAVYGGATRARVSSQAWKHAIR' A
#
# COMPACT_ATOMS: atom_id res chain seq x y z
N MET A 1 -36.73 -2.98 5.34
CA MET A 1 -35.69 -4.01 5.58
C MET A 1 -34.44 -3.29 6.01
N ASP A 2 -34.11 -3.41 7.29
CA ASP A 2 -32.98 -2.71 7.89
C ASP A 2 -31.67 -3.33 7.35
N THR A 3 -30.97 -2.59 6.49
CA THR A 3 -29.71 -3.07 5.88
C THR A 3 -28.59 -2.80 6.86
N LYS A 4 -28.40 -3.72 7.81
CA LYS A 4 -27.29 -3.65 8.75
C LYS A 4 -25.96 -3.83 8.00
N ARG A 5 -25.23 -2.73 7.79
CA ARG A 5 -23.89 -2.75 7.20
C ARG A 5 -22.89 -3.17 8.27
N LEU A 6 -22.20 -4.28 8.05
CA LEU A 6 -21.06 -4.69 8.85
C LEU A 6 -19.78 -4.11 8.23
N TYR A 7 -19.03 -3.35 9.02
CA TYR A 7 -17.73 -2.80 8.64
C TYR A 7 -16.63 -3.57 9.37
N VAL A 8 -15.56 -3.93 8.67
CA VAL A 8 -14.39 -4.60 9.23
C VAL A 8 -13.14 -3.88 8.73
N ASP A 9 -12.42 -3.26 9.66
CA ASP A 9 -11.21 -2.50 9.38
C ASP A 9 -9.95 -3.30 9.72
N PHE A 10 -8.89 -3.14 8.91
CA PHE A 10 -7.61 -3.81 9.09
C PHE A 10 -6.46 -2.80 9.14
N HIS A 11 -5.59 -2.96 10.13
CA HIS A 11 -4.34 -2.20 10.27
C HIS A 11 -3.18 -3.17 10.36
N VAL A 12 -2.20 -3.02 9.48
CA VAL A 12 -1.09 -3.98 9.35
C VAL A 12 0.23 -3.24 9.34
N LEU A 13 1.18 -3.72 10.15
CA LEU A 13 2.60 -3.35 10.08
C LEU A 13 3.38 -4.56 9.58
N GLN A 14 3.95 -4.45 8.38
CA GLN A 14 4.74 -5.51 7.76
C GLN A 14 6.10 -4.95 7.36
N THR A 15 7.16 -5.54 7.90
CA THR A 15 8.52 -5.29 7.42
C THR A 15 8.75 -6.06 6.13
N VAL A 16 9.36 -5.43 5.14
CA VAL A 16 9.75 -6.06 3.87
C VAL A 16 11.27 -6.07 3.74
N PRO A 17 11.88 -7.15 3.24
CA PRO A 17 13.32 -7.16 2.95
C PRO A 17 13.66 -6.16 1.83
N PRO A 18 14.94 -5.78 1.67
CA PRO A 18 15.36 -4.89 0.60
C PRO A 18 14.90 -5.41 -0.77
N SER A 19 13.94 -4.71 -1.39
CA SER A 19 13.31 -5.13 -2.63
C SER A 19 12.58 -3.96 -3.31
N CYS A 20 12.39 -4.03 -4.62
CA CYS A 20 11.56 -3.09 -5.38
C CYS A 20 10.13 -3.64 -5.48
N VAL A 21 9.36 -3.55 -4.39
CA VAL A 21 8.00 -4.12 -4.30
C VAL A 21 7.06 -3.56 -5.37
N ASN A 22 7.23 -2.28 -5.73
CA ASN A 22 6.53 -1.65 -6.84
C ASN A 22 7.35 -0.47 -7.38
N ARG A 23 7.31 -0.31 -8.72
CA ARG A 23 8.09 0.70 -9.45
C ARG A 23 7.25 1.77 -10.11
N ASP A 24 7.85 2.93 -10.35
CA ASP A 24 7.32 3.98 -11.23
C ASP A 24 7.65 3.70 -12.72
N ASP A 25 7.35 4.67 -13.58
CA ASP A 25 7.60 4.65 -15.01
C ASP A 25 9.09 4.69 -15.39
N THR A 26 9.95 5.17 -14.49
CA THR A 26 11.41 5.15 -14.67
C THR A 26 12.06 3.85 -14.17
N GLY A 27 11.29 2.99 -13.51
CA GLY A 27 11.76 1.75 -12.90
C GLY A 27 12.24 1.90 -11.45
N SER A 28 12.17 3.09 -10.88
CA SER A 28 12.56 3.36 -9.49
C SER A 28 11.46 2.91 -8.51
N PRO A 29 11.79 2.50 -7.26
CA PRO A 29 10.79 2.21 -6.25
C PRO A 29 9.88 3.42 -5.99
N LYS A 30 8.56 3.19 -5.91
CA LYS A 30 7.64 4.30 -5.61
C LYS A 30 7.86 4.83 -4.20
N THR A 31 7.84 6.15 -4.08
CA THR A 31 7.99 6.86 -2.80
C THR A 31 6.83 7.83 -2.54
N ALA A 32 6.72 8.31 -1.30
CA ALA A 32 5.88 9.44 -0.92
C ALA A 32 6.51 10.21 0.24
N VAL A 33 6.17 11.49 0.36
CA VAL A 33 6.55 12.32 1.51
C VAL A 33 5.49 12.18 2.61
N TYR A 34 5.92 11.82 3.81
CA TYR A 34 5.04 11.75 4.98
C TYR A 34 5.79 12.16 6.25
N GLY A 35 5.26 13.19 6.93
CA GLY A 35 5.91 13.80 8.11
C GLY A 35 7.25 14.46 7.76
N GLY A 36 7.36 15.07 6.57
CA GLY A 36 8.59 15.75 6.12
C GLY A 36 9.71 14.82 5.61
N ALA A 37 9.52 13.49 5.66
CA ALA A 37 10.50 12.51 5.20
C ALA A 37 9.99 11.70 4.01
N THR A 38 10.89 11.34 3.09
CA THR A 38 10.62 10.43 1.98
C THR A 38 10.55 8.99 2.50
N ARG A 39 9.48 8.27 2.13
CA ARG A 39 9.24 6.88 2.53
C ARG A 39 8.94 6.02 1.31
N ALA A 40 9.33 4.74 1.36
CA ALA A 40 8.89 3.75 0.39
C ALA A 40 7.36 3.61 0.44
N ARG A 41 6.72 3.46 -0.73
CA ARG A 41 5.27 3.35 -0.84
C ARG A 41 4.87 2.26 -1.80
N VAL A 42 4.10 1.30 -1.30
CA VAL A 42 3.36 0.37 -2.15
C VAL A 42 2.00 0.96 -2.49
N SER A 43 1.72 1.12 -3.78
CA SER A 43 0.48 1.74 -4.25
C SER A 43 -0.72 0.80 -4.04
N SER A 44 -1.89 1.33 -3.68
CA SER A 44 -3.08 0.52 -3.40
C SER A 44 -3.51 -0.35 -4.58
N GLN A 45 -3.31 0.11 -5.82
CA GLN A 45 -3.57 -0.70 -7.01
C GLN A 45 -2.65 -1.92 -7.09
N ALA A 46 -1.39 -1.83 -6.62
CA ALA A 46 -0.46 -2.95 -6.62
C ALA A 46 -0.90 -4.00 -5.59
N TRP A 47 -1.25 -3.58 -4.37
CA TRP A 47 -1.78 -4.50 -3.35
C TRP A 47 -3.10 -5.13 -3.77
N LYS A 48 -4.04 -4.35 -4.30
CA LYS A 48 -5.31 -4.89 -4.81
C LYS A 48 -5.09 -5.87 -5.96
N HIS A 49 -4.12 -5.61 -6.84
CA HIS A 49 -3.78 -6.54 -7.91
C HIS A 49 -3.16 -7.84 -7.38
N ALA A 50 -2.33 -7.78 -6.33
CA ALA A 50 -1.75 -8.97 -5.71
C ALA A 50 -2.78 -9.81 -4.92
N ILE A 51 -3.86 -9.19 -4.44
CA ILE A 51 -4.92 -9.85 -3.65
C ILE A 51 -6.03 -10.45 -4.52
N ARG A 52 -6.36 -9.80 -5.66
CA ARG A 52 -7.54 -10.16 -6.48
C ARG A 52 -7.41 -11.48 -7.22
#